data_AF-A0A326GJP3-F1
#
_entry.id   AF-A0A326GJP3-F1
#
_cell.length_a   1.000
_cell.length_b   1.000
_cell.length_c   1.000
_cell.angle_alpha   90.00
_cell.angle_beta   90.00
_cell.angle_gamma   90.00
#
_symmetry.space_group_name_H-M   'P 1'
#
loop_
_entity.id
_entity.type
_entity.pdbx_description
1 polymer ?
#
loop_
_entity_poly.entity_id
_entity_poly.type
_entity_poly.pdbx_seq_one_letter_code
_entity_poly.pdbx_strand_id
1 'polypeptide(L)'
;MTAALLALALAAQPSAGLEQRRATIVQFEIKLAAGLSPAEEAAATEVFAADTRTIRRCADAGTIGARYKAEKRFSGSITERRNTAFAAIPIELRRELDKVPTGHATRVFGSAGVRRVLIACTVPTVPADRRGTI
;
A
#
# COMPACT_ATOMS: atom_id res chain seq x y z
N MET A 1 55.79 18.28 7.01
CA MET A 1 54.64 18.69 7.83
C MET A 1 53.38 18.23 7.12
N THR A 2 52.69 17.27 7.74
CA THR A 2 51.25 17.00 7.72
C THR A 2 50.45 17.13 6.42
N ALA A 3 49.98 15.97 5.95
CA ALA A 3 48.90 15.78 4.99
C ALA A 3 47.55 16.35 5.48
N ALA A 4 46.70 16.79 4.55
CA ALA A 4 45.26 16.91 4.79
C ALA A 4 44.48 16.66 3.50
N LEU A 5 44.24 15.37 3.23
CA LEU A 5 43.16 14.90 2.36
C LEU A 5 41.82 15.26 3.03
N LEU A 6 41.14 16.29 2.54
CA LEU A 6 39.74 16.52 2.88
C LEU A 6 38.88 15.52 2.09
N ALA A 7 38.63 14.37 2.72
CA ALA A 7 37.58 13.46 2.28
C ALA A 7 36.22 14.11 2.56
N LEU A 8 35.55 14.54 1.49
CA LEU A 8 34.13 14.90 1.51
C LEU A 8 33.32 13.65 1.89
N ALA A 9 33.02 13.52 3.18
CA ALA A 9 32.03 12.58 3.67
C ALA A 9 30.67 12.95 3.07
N LEU A 10 30.26 12.26 2.01
CA LEU A 10 28.86 12.22 1.60
C LEU A 10 28.07 11.66 2.79
N ALA A 11 27.43 12.55 3.53
CA ALA A 11 26.38 12.17 4.45
C ALA A 11 25.30 11.43 3.64
N ALA A 12 25.33 10.10 3.72
CA ALA A 12 24.17 9.29 3.41
C ALA A 12 23.10 9.71 4.41
N GLN A 13 22.29 10.71 4.05
CA GLN A 13 21.09 11.04 4.80
C GLN A 13 20.24 9.77 4.80
N PRO A 14 20.04 9.10 5.94
CA PRO A 14 19.05 8.05 5.98
C PRO A 14 17.74 8.71 5.55
N SER A 15 16.96 8.02 4.72
CA SER A 15 15.66 8.45 4.22
C SER A 15 14.65 8.55 5.39
N ALA A 16 14.91 9.46 6.33
CA ALA A 16 14.18 9.66 7.57
C ALA A 16 12.71 10.00 7.30
N GLY A 17 12.42 10.56 6.12
CA GLY A 17 11.06 10.82 5.67
C GLY A 17 10.19 9.57 5.53
N LEU A 18 10.73 8.42 5.10
CA LEU A 18 9.93 7.21 4.86
C LEU A 18 9.68 6.41 6.13
N GLU A 19 10.67 6.29 7.01
CA GLU A 19 10.53 5.56 8.28
C GLU A 19 9.59 6.29 9.26
N GLN A 20 9.49 7.63 9.15
CA GLN A 20 8.60 8.46 9.95
C GLN A 20 7.19 8.61 9.32
N ARG A 21 7.00 8.25 8.05
CA ARG A 21 5.71 8.37 7.36
C ARG A 21 4.67 7.44 7.98
N ARG A 22 3.51 8.00 8.30
CA ARG A 22 2.36 7.26 8.83
C ARG A 22 1.15 7.51 7.95
N ALA A 23 0.36 6.47 7.68
CA ALA A 23 -0.91 6.62 6.98
C ALA A 23 -1.97 5.65 7.47
N THR A 24 -3.22 5.93 7.15
CA THR A 24 -4.27 4.92 7.12
C THR A 24 -4.05 4.03 5.91
N ILE A 25 -3.86 2.74 6.15
CA ILE A 25 -3.67 1.72 5.11
C ILE A 25 -4.93 0.87 5.02
N VAL A 26 -5.51 0.81 3.84
CA VAL A 26 -6.59 -0.12 3.51
C VAL A 26 -5.99 -1.31 2.77
N GLN A 27 -6.29 -2.51 3.24
CA GLN A 27 -6.00 -3.75 2.53
C GLN A 27 -7.30 -4.29 1.95
N PHE A 28 -7.33 -4.49 0.64
CA PHE A 28 -8.42 -5.20 -0.03
C PHE A 28 -7.93 -6.58 -0.44
N GLU A 29 -8.54 -7.61 0.14
CA GLU A 29 -8.22 -9.02 -0.07
C GLU A 29 -9.39 -9.75 -0.73
N ILE A 30 -9.10 -10.58 -1.73
CA ILE A 30 -10.00 -11.61 -2.22
C ILE A 30 -9.42 -13.01 -2.03
N LYS A 31 -10.31 -13.98 -1.85
CA LYS A 31 -10.00 -15.41 -1.88
C LYS A 31 -10.50 -16.00 -3.18
N LEU A 32 -9.64 -16.75 -3.84
CA LEU A 32 -9.96 -17.50 -5.03
C LEU A 32 -10.70 -18.79 -4.65
N ALA A 33 -11.48 -19.33 -5.58
CA ALA A 33 -12.11 -20.63 -5.38
C ALA A 33 -11.04 -21.72 -5.23
N ALA A 34 -11.34 -22.76 -4.43
CA ALA A 34 -10.46 -23.92 -4.32
C ALA A 34 -10.50 -24.75 -5.60
N GLY A 35 -9.38 -25.38 -5.96
CA GLY A 35 -9.30 -26.31 -7.09
C GLY A 35 -9.22 -25.65 -8.48
N LEU A 36 -9.01 -24.33 -8.55
CA LEU A 36 -8.73 -23.67 -9.82
C LEU A 36 -7.42 -24.17 -10.42
N SER A 37 -7.41 -24.35 -11.73
CA SER A 37 -6.17 -24.54 -12.49
C SER A 37 -5.30 -23.28 -12.46
N PRO A 38 -3.99 -23.38 -12.75
CA PRO A 38 -3.11 -22.21 -12.81
C PRO A 38 -3.59 -21.12 -13.79
N ALA A 39 -4.20 -21.53 -14.92
CA ALA A 39 -4.74 -20.59 -15.90
C ALA A 39 -5.96 -19.83 -15.37
N GLU A 40 -6.85 -20.51 -14.64
CA GLU A 40 -8.02 -19.89 -14.01
C GLU A 40 -7.61 -18.97 -12.86
N GLU A 41 -6.60 -19.36 -12.07
CA GLU A 41 -6.02 -18.46 -11.06
C GLU A 41 -5.44 -17.19 -11.69
N ALA A 42 -4.73 -17.31 -12.81
CA ALA A 42 -4.18 -16.18 -13.54
C ALA A 42 -5.29 -15.26 -14.07
N ALA A 43 -6.33 -15.83 -14.69
CA ALA A 43 -7.49 -15.08 -15.17
C ALA A 43 -8.23 -14.34 -14.04
N ALA A 44 -8.45 -15.00 -12.90
CA ALA A 44 -9.04 -14.38 -11.73
C ALA A 44 -8.17 -13.24 -11.16
N THR A 45 -6.85 -13.43 -11.18
CA THR A 45 -5.88 -12.41 -10.76
C THR A 45 -5.93 -11.19 -11.69
N GLU A 46 -6.01 -11.38 -13.01
CA GLU A 46 -6.12 -10.30 -13.98
C GLU A 46 -7.41 -9.52 -13.84
N VAL A 47 -8.54 -10.19 -13.59
CA VAL A 47 -9.82 -9.53 -13.26
C VAL A 47 -9.66 -8.63 -12.04
N PHE A 48 -9.12 -9.17 -10.95
CA PHE A 48 -8.92 -8.41 -9.72
C PHE A 48 -7.96 -7.23 -9.93
N ALA A 49 -6.90 -7.43 -10.72
CA ALA A 49 -5.95 -6.38 -11.09
C ALA A 49 -6.62 -5.27 -11.92
N ALA A 50 -7.41 -5.64 -12.94
CA ALA A 50 -8.12 -4.69 -13.78
C ALA A 50 -9.10 -3.83 -12.96
N ASP A 51 -9.86 -4.46 -12.07
CA ASP A 51 -10.80 -3.75 -11.20
C ASP A 51 -10.09 -2.85 -10.20
N THR A 52 -9.07 -3.34 -9.49
CA THR A 52 -8.34 -2.55 -8.48
C THR A 52 -7.53 -1.41 -9.09
N ARG A 53 -7.11 -1.50 -10.37
CA ARG A 53 -6.51 -0.38 -11.10
C ARG A 53 -7.45 0.82 -11.25
N THR A 54 -8.77 0.64 -11.13
CA THR A 54 -9.75 1.73 -11.19
C THR A 54 -9.88 2.51 -9.88
N ILE A 55 -9.29 2.01 -8.79
CA ILE A 55 -9.30 2.68 -7.49
C ILE A 55 -8.49 3.99 -7.58
N ARG A 56 -9.18 5.10 -7.33
CA ARG A 56 -8.60 6.45 -7.26
C ARG A 56 -8.81 7.08 -5.88
N ARG A 57 -9.76 6.55 -5.10
CA ARG A 57 -10.05 6.94 -3.72
C ARG A 57 -10.26 5.69 -2.89
N CYS A 58 -9.96 5.75 -1.60
CA CYS A 58 -10.10 4.57 -0.73
C CYS A 58 -11.50 4.00 -0.62
N ALA A 59 -12.53 4.84 -0.76
CA ALA A 59 -13.92 4.39 -0.77
C ALA A 59 -14.23 3.48 -1.97
N ASP A 60 -13.49 3.59 -3.08
CA ASP A 60 -13.72 2.80 -4.29
C ASP A 60 -13.49 1.30 -4.04
N ALA A 61 -12.59 0.95 -3.12
CA ALA A 61 -12.41 -0.43 -2.69
C ALA A 61 -13.70 -1.03 -2.13
N GLY A 62 -14.44 -0.23 -1.33
CA GLY A 62 -15.75 -0.61 -0.79
C GLY A 62 -16.78 -0.87 -1.89
N THR A 63 -16.82 0.00 -2.91
CA THR A 63 -17.72 -0.17 -4.07
C THR A 63 -17.42 -1.45 -4.85
N ILE A 64 -16.14 -1.74 -5.13
CA ILE A 64 -15.74 -2.96 -5.84
C ILE A 64 -16.04 -4.20 -4.97
N GLY A 65 -15.73 -4.16 -3.68
CA GLY A 65 -16.02 -5.25 -2.75
C GLY A 65 -17.53 -5.56 -2.65
N ALA A 66 -18.37 -4.52 -2.60
CA ALA A 66 -19.82 -4.67 -2.62
C ALA A 66 -20.31 -5.32 -3.92
N ARG A 67 -19.76 -4.90 -5.06
CA ARG A 67 -20.06 -5.51 -6.38
C ARG A 67 -19.67 -6.99 -6.41
N TYR A 68 -18.47 -7.35 -5.97
CA TYR A 68 -18.04 -8.75 -5.92
C TYR A 68 -18.93 -9.61 -5.04
N LYS A 69 -19.38 -9.08 -3.90
CA LYS A 69 -20.33 -9.77 -3.02
C LYS A 69 -21.68 -9.97 -3.71
N ALA A 70 -22.21 -8.95 -4.39
CA ALA A 70 -23.48 -9.04 -5.11
C ALA A 70 -23.42 -10.05 -6.26
N GLU A 71 -22.34 -10.05 -7.02
CA GLU A 71 -22.10 -10.98 -8.15
C GLU A 71 -21.67 -12.38 -7.70
N LYS A 72 -21.43 -12.60 -6.40
CA LYS A 72 -20.78 -13.82 -5.85
C LYS A 72 -19.48 -14.16 -6.58
N ARG A 73 -18.78 -13.14 -7.11
CA ARG A 73 -17.62 -13.31 -7.99
C ARG A 73 -16.38 -13.73 -7.22
N PHE A 74 -16.14 -13.07 -6.09
CA PHE A 74 -15.06 -13.39 -5.17
C PHE A 74 -15.56 -13.26 -3.74
N SER A 75 -15.00 -14.08 -2.84
CA SER A 75 -15.10 -13.83 -1.40
C SER A 75 -13.89 -13.03 -0.94
N GLY A 76 -13.96 -12.34 0.19
CA GLY A 76 -12.87 -11.47 0.59
C GLY A 76 -13.18 -10.57 1.78
N SER A 77 -12.26 -9.66 2.06
CA SER A 77 -12.41 -8.65 3.11
C SER A 77 -11.69 -7.35 2.75
N ILE A 78 -12.17 -6.26 3.35
CA ILE A 78 -11.49 -4.97 3.33
C ILE A 78 -11.16 -4.65 4.77
N THR A 79 -9.88 -4.48 5.07
CA THR A 79 -9.38 -4.17 6.42
C THR A 79 -8.72 -2.80 6.41
N GLU A 80 -9.06 -1.97 7.40
CA GLU A 80 -8.44 -0.66 7.61
C GLU A 80 -7.49 -0.70 8.81
N ARG A 81 -6.27 -0.19 8.62
CA ARG A 81 -5.29 0.03 9.68
C ARG A 81 -4.90 1.49 9.74
N ARG A 82 -5.44 2.21 10.73
CA ARG A 82 -5.16 3.63 10.95
C ARG A 82 -3.74 3.82 11.50
N ASN A 83 -3.13 4.95 11.14
CA ASN A 83 -1.87 5.40 11.72
C ASN A 83 -0.75 4.32 11.62
N THR A 84 -0.70 3.61 10.50
CA THR A 84 0.31 2.58 10.22
C THR A 84 1.62 3.25 9.87
N ALA A 85 2.69 2.92 10.60
CA ALA A 85 4.03 3.34 10.22
C ALA A 85 4.46 2.61 8.95
N PHE A 86 4.97 3.35 7.95
CA PHE A 86 5.51 2.76 6.73
C PHE A 86 6.69 1.83 7.05
N ALA A 87 7.44 2.09 8.12
CA ALA A 87 8.45 1.21 8.70
C ALA A 87 7.95 -0.23 8.97
N ALA A 88 6.68 -0.40 9.34
CA ALA A 88 6.08 -1.70 9.65
C ALA A 88 5.55 -2.45 8.41
N ILE A 89 5.61 -1.84 7.23
CA ILE A 89 5.18 -2.43 5.96
C ILE A 89 6.40 -3.10 5.30
N PRO A 90 6.26 -4.33 4.75
CA PRO A 90 7.34 -4.97 4.00
C PRO A 90 7.94 -4.05 2.94
N ILE A 91 9.28 -4.04 2.83
CA ILE A 91 10.04 -3.07 2.02
C ILE A 91 9.53 -2.95 0.57
N GLU A 92 9.19 -4.08 -0.06
CA GLU A 92 8.72 -4.10 -1.45
C GLU A 92 7.33 -3.47 -1.59
N LEU A 93 6.43 -3.71 -0.64
CA LEU A 93 5.11 -3.08 -0.62
C LEU A 93 5.20 -1.58 -0.29
N ARG A 94 6.14 -1.20 0.59
CA ARG A 94 6.44 0.19 0.89
C ARG A 94 6.91 0.95 -0.34
N ARG A 95 7.85 0.37 -1.11
CA ARG A 95 8.36 0.94 -2.36
C ARG A 95 7.25 1.10 -3.40
N GLU A 96 6.32 0.16 -3.47
CA GLU A 96 5.18 0.26 -4.37
C GLU A 96 4.20 1.36 -3.93
N LEU A 97 3.88 1.43 -2.64
CA LEU A 97 3.03 2.48 -2.05
C LEU A 97 3.60 3.90 -2.23
N ASP A 98 4.92 4.02 -2.37
CA ASP A 98 5.58 5.30 -2.62
C ASP A 98 5.45 5.75 -4.09
N LYS A 99 5.30 4.79 -5.01
CA LYS A 99 5.15 5.05 -6.45
C LYS A 99 3.71 5.33 -6.86
N VAL A 100 2.74 4.82 -6.10
CA VAL A 100 1.31 5.02 -6.40
C VAL A 100 0.78 6.26 -5.66
N PRO A 101 -0.10 7.07 -6.29
CA PRO A 101 -0.69 8.21 -5.62
C PRO A 101 -1.51 7.80 -4.38
N THR A 102 -1.62 8.71 -3.41
CA THR A 102 -2.50 8.49 -2.25
C THR A 102 -3.93 8.27 -2.73
N GLY A 103 -4.60 7.26 -2.17
CA GLY A 103 -5.93 6.81 -2.57
C GLY A 103 -5.94 5.76 -3.68
N HIS A 104 -4.79 5.43 -4.28
CA HIS A 104 -4.68 4.43 -5.35
C HIS A 104 -4.19 3.08 -4.82
N ALA A 105 -4.60 2.01 -5.48
CA ALA A 105 -4.15 0.66 -5.17
C ALA A 105 -2.74 0.38 -5.69
N THR A 106 -1.96 -0.38 -4.91
CA THR A 106 -0.74 -1.03 -5.39
C THR A 106 -1.03 -2.06 -6.48
N ARG A 107 0.02 -2.57 -7.12
CA ARG A 107 -0.09 -3.85 -7.84
C ARG A 107 -0.61 -4.97 -6.94
N VAL A 108 -1.27 -5.93 -7.56
CA VAL A 108 -1.76 -7.14 -6.88
C VAL A 108 -0.59 -7.96 -6.38
N PHE A 109 -0.66 -8.42 -5.14
CA PHE A 109 0.27 -9.36 -4.52
C PHE A 109 -0.51 -10.42 -3.76
N GLY A 110 0.15 -11.52 -3.36
CA GLY A 110 -0.53 -12.56 -2.61
C GLY A 110 0.21 -13.89 -2.66
N SER A 111 -0.49 -14.92 -2.20
CA SER A 111 -0.05 -16.32 -2.16
C SER A 111 -1.11 -17.20 -2.81
N ALA A 112 -0.87 -18.51 -2.91
CA ALA A 112 -1.86 -19.46 -3.44
C ALA A 112 -3.26 -19.21 -2.83
N GLY A 113 -4.27 -19.10 -3.70
CA GLY A 113 -5.66 -18.88 -3.29
C GLY A 113 -6.03 -17.49 -2.75
N VAL A 114 -5.08 -16.55 -2.60
CA VAL A 114 -5.36 -15.21 -2.04
C VAL A 114 -4.71 -14.11 -2.87
N ARG A 115 -5.46 -13.04 -3.16
CA ARG A 115 -4.95 -11.84 -3.84
C ARG A 115 -5.28 -10.59 -3.04
N ARG A 116 -4.35 -9.65 -3.01
CA ARG A 116 -4.40 -8.45 -2.17
C ARG A 116 -3.90 -7.23 -2.94
N VAL A 117 -4.42 -6.07 -2.56
CA VAL A 117 -3.81 -4.75 -2.83
C VAL A 117 -3.77 -3.94 -1.54
N LEU A 118 -2.81 -3.02 -1.44
CA LEU A 118 -2.77 -2.00 -0.40
C LEU A 118 -3.13 -0.64 -1.00
N ILE A 119 -3.76 0.21 -0.19
CA ILE A 119 -4.12 1.57 -0.54
C ILE A 119 -3.73 2.46 0.64
N ALA A 120 -2.91 3.49 0.41
CA ALA A 120 -2.64 4.51 1.41
C ALA A 120 -3.69 5.63 1.29
N CYS A 121 -4.48 5.88 2.34
CA CYS A 121 -5.67 6.73 2.26
C CYS A 121 -5.48 8.15 2.78
N THR A 122 -4.91 8.28 3.96
CA THR A 122 -4.71 9.56 4.62
C THR A 122 -3.40 9.52 5.36
N VAL A 123 -2.56 10.53 5.13
CA VAL A 123 -1.49 10.89 6.04
C VAL A 123 -2.14 11.82 7.07
N PRO A 124 -2.17 11.49 8.38
CA PRO A 124 -2.63 12.46 9.36
C PRO A 124 -1.71 13.68 9.27
N THR A 125 -2.25 14.81 8.84
CA THR A 125 -1.61 16.11 9.07
C THR A 125 -1.64 16.32 10.57
N VAL A 126 -0.53 15.98 11.25
CA VAL A 126 -0.27 16.58 12.56
C VAL A 126 -0.20 18.08 12.30
N PRO A 127 -1.08 18.92 12.88
CA PRO A 127 -0.88 20.34 12.82
C PRO A 127 0.51 20.61 13.37
N ALA A 128 1.36 21.30 12.62
CA ALA A 128 2.60 21.84 13.16
C ALA A 128 2.18 22.82 14.26
N ASP A 129 2.05 22.31 15.47
CA ASP A 129 1.62 23.12 16.59
C ASP A 129 2.72 24.15 16.82
N ARG A 130 2.34 25.41 16.68
CA ARG A 130 3.17 26.56 16.98
C ARG A 130 3.51 26.48 18.46
N ARG A 131 4.63 25.85 18.80
CA ARG A 131 5.43 26.28 19.95
C ARG A 131 6.25 27.46 19.45
N GLY A 132 5.71 28.68 19.45
CA GLY A 132 5.23 29.33 20.67
C GLY A 132 6.46 29.87 21.36
N THR A 133 6.95 31.00 20.85
CA THR A 133 7.84 31.92 21.55
C THR A 133 7.22 32.27 22.90
N ILE A 134 7.89 31.92 23.98
CA ILE A 134 8.00 32.73 25.19
C ILE A 134 9.42 32.58 25.70
#